data_AF-A0AAU5NKE9-F1
#
_entry.id   AF-A0AAU5NKE9-F1
#
_cell.length_a   1.000
_cell.length_b   1.000
_cell.length_c   1.000
_cell.angle_alpha   90.00
_cell.angle_beta   90.00
_cell.angle_gamma   90.00
#
_symmetry.space_group_name_H-M   'P 1'
#
loop_
_entity.id
_entity.type
_entity.pdbx_description
1 polymer ?
#
loop_
_entity_poly.entity_id
_entity_poly.type
_entity_poly.pdbx_seq_one_letter_code
_entity_poly.pdbx_strand_id
1 'polypeptide(L)'
;MADTTIKIDEGIRDRLRTLAEERGMSTRAYVERVVAATPTEGERAERTARAIAYVRANLRPDLTDEDVREAQAWRAEIAAGRLGERR
;
A
#
# COMPACT_ATOMS: atom_id res chain seq x y z
N MET A 1 -13.99 -3.35 -22.92
CA MET A 1 -13.26 -4.20 -21.96
C MET A 1 -14.14 -5.41 -21.67
N ALA A 2 -13.58 -6.62 -21.70
CA ALA A 2 -14.35 -7.83 -21.44
C ALA A 2 -14.54 -7.99 -19.93
N ASP A 3 -15.77 -8.31 -19.52
CA ASP A 3 -16.07 -8.62 -18.12
C ASP A 3 -15.39 -9.94 -17.75
N THR A 4 -14.62 -9.90 -16.67
CA THR A 4 -13.90 -11.07 -16.15
C THR A 4 -14.60 -11.57 -14.90
N THR A 5 -14.88 -12.87 -14.86
CA THR A 5 -15.47 -13.51 -13.67
C THR A 5 -14.36 -14.09 -12.81
N ILE A 6 -14.34 -13.72 -11.53
CA ILE A 6 -13.47 -14.30 -10.51
C ILE A 6 -14.29 -15.19 -9.57
N LYS A 7 -13.75 -16.35 -9.19
CA LYS A 7 -14.37 -17.22 -8.17
C LYS A 7 -13.83 -16.82 -6.79
N ILE A 8 -14.75 -16.59 -5.86
CA ILE A 8 -14.46 -16.21 -4.46
C ILE A 8 -15.48 -16.88 -3.55
N ASP A 9 -15.13 -17.05 -2.28
CA ASP A 9 -16.03 -17.56 -1.25
C ASP A 9 -17.24 -16.63 -1.06
N GLU A 10 -18.37 -17.23 -0.69
CA GLU A 10 -19.63 -16.51 -0.48
C GLU A 10 -19.51 -15.44 0.60
N GLY A 11 -18.85 -15.75 1.72
CA GLY A 11 -18.61 -14.77 2.79
C GLY A 11 -17.79 -13.55 2.34
N ILE A 12 -16.84 -13.73 1.41
CA ILE A 12 -16.07 -12.61 0.84
C ILE A 12 -16.95 -11.79 -0.11
N ARG A 13 -17.76 -12.44 -0.94
CA ARG A 13 -18.71 -11.77 -1.83
C ARG A 13 -19.68 -10.89 -1.05
N ASP A 14 -20.25 -11.41 0.02
CA ASP A 14 -21.20 -10.69 0.87
C ASP A 14 -20.53 -9.52 1.57
N ARG A 15 -19.31 -9.72 2.09
CA ARG A 15 -18.53 -8.63 2.70
C ARG A 15 -18.20 -7.53 1.70
N LEU A 16 -17.83 -7.86 0.46
CA LEU A 16 -17.59 -6.87 -0.60
C LEU A 16 -18.85 -6.10 -0.95
N ARG A 17 -20.01 -6.76 -0.99
CA ARG A 17 -21.30 -6.10 -1.23
C ARG A 17 -21.61 -5.10 -0.13
N THR A 18 -21.54 -5.49 1.14
CA THR A 18 -21.78 -4.58 2.27
C THR A 18 -20.83 -3.37 2.24
N LEU A 19 -19.53 -3.59 2.00
CA LEU A 19 -18.56 -2.50 1.93
C LEU A 19 -18.82 -1.52 0.77
N ALA A 20 -19.35 -2.03 -0.34
CA ALA A 20 -19.72 -1.22 -1.50
C ALA A 20 -20.99 -0.40 -1.22
N GLU A 21 -22.01 -1.02 -0.60
CA GLU A 21 -23.26 -0.37 -0.20
C GLU A 21 -23.01 0.78 0.78
N GLU A 22 -22.18 0.58 1.81
CA GLU A 22 -21.76 1.62 2.76
C GLU A 22 -21.15 2.86 2.08
N ARG A 23 -20.54 2.66 0.90
CA ARG A 23 -19.87 3.70 0.12
C ARG A 23 -20.71 4.23 -1.04
N GLY A 24 -21.95 3.74 -1.19
CA GLY A 24 -22.83 4.09 -2.31
C GLY A 24 -22.28 3.68 -3.68
N MET A 25 -21.50 2.58 -3.74
CA MET A 25 -20.85 2.07 -4.95
C MET A 25 -21.37 0.67 -5.31
N SER A 26 -21.25 0.27 -6.58
CA SER A 26 -21.43 -1.13 -6.94
C SER A 26 -20.25 -1.98 -6.46
N THR A 27 -20.47 -3.28 -6.21
CA THR A 27 -19.40 -4.22 -5.82
C THR A 27 -18.24 -4.20 -6.81
N ARG A 28 -18.54 -4.13 -8.11
CA ARG A 28 -17.53 -4.00 -9.17
C ARG A 28 -16.69 -2.74 -8.99
N ALA A 29 -17.32 -1.58 -8.89
CA ALA A 29 -16.61 -0.29 -8.77
C ALA A 29 -15.79 -0.23 -7.47
N TYR A 30 -16.28 -0.86 -6.40
CA TYR A 30 -15.54 -0.99 -5.15
C TYR A 30 -14.28 -1.84 -5.30
N VAL A 31 -14.37 -3.00 -5.94
CA VAL A 31 -13.21 -3.87 -6.21
C VAL A 31 -12.18 -3.15 -7.08
N GLU A 32 -12.61 -2.51 -8.16
CA GLU A 32 -11.73 -1.71 -9.04
C GLU A 32 -11.00 -0.62 -8.24
N ARG A 33 -11.72 0.10 -7.38
CA ARG A 33 -11.14 1.13 -6.51
C ARG A 33 -10.11 0.56 -5.54
N VAL A 34 -10.42 -0.56 -4.88
CA VAL A 34 -9.51 -1.19 -3.90
C VAL A 34 -8.22 -1.63 -4.58
N VAL A 35 -8.32 -2.30 -5.74
CA VAL A 35 -7.15 -2.77 -6.48
C VAL A 35 -6.35 -1.58 -7.01
N ALA A 36 -6.98 -0.56 -7.58
CA ALA A 36 -6.29 0.64 -8.05
C ALA A 36 -5.57 1.41 -6.92
N ALA A 37 -6.07 1.33 -5.68
CA ALA A 37 -5.45 1.95 -4.53
C ALA A 37 -4.37 1.09 -3.85
N THR A 38 -4.30 -0.21 -4.19
CA THR A 38 -3.38 -1.16 -3.55
C THR A 38 -2.20 -1.43 -4.49
N PRO A 39 -1.05 -0.76 -4.28
CA PRO A 39 0.10 -0.97 -5.13
C PRO A 39 0.69 -2.37 -4.92
N THR A 40 1.17 -2.96 -6.01
CA THR A 40 1.98 -4.18 -6.00
C THR A 40 3.33 -3.94 -5.33
N GLU A 41 4.05 -5.01 -5.01
CA GLU A 41 5.40 -4.91 -4.44
C GLU A 41 6.38 -4.18 -5.37
N GLY A 42 6.31 -4.45 -6.68
CA GLY A 42 7.13 -3.77 -7.68
C GLY A 42 6.86 -2.27 -7.74
N GLU A 43 5.59 -1.87 -7.78
CA GLU A 43 5.19 -0.44 -7.77
C GLU A 43 5.60 0.25 -6.47
N ARG A 44 5.52 -0.45 -5.33
CA ARG A 44 6.01 0.06 -4.04
C ARG A 44 7.52 0.27 -4.06
N ALA A 45 8.28 -0.67 -4.61
CA ALA A 45 9.73 -0.57 -4.72
C ALA A 45 10.13 0.60 -5.63
N GLU A 46 9.49 0.73 -6.78
CA GLU A 46 9.72 1.83 -7.72
C GLU A 46 9.38 3.19 -7.11
N ARG A 47 8.23 3.31 -6.41
CA ARG A 47 7.86 4.52 -5.69
C ARG A 47 8.88 4.89 -4.61
N THR A 48 9.42 3.89 -3.92
CA THR A 48 10.45 4.10 -2.90
C THR A 48 11.75 4.60 -3.54
N ALA A 49 12.20 3.99 -4.63
CA ALA A 49 13.37 4.43 -5.37
C ALA A 49 13.23 5.87 -5.88
N ARG A 50 12.06 6.23 -6.43
CA ARG A 50 11.75 7.61 -6.86
C ARG A 50 11.79 8.59 -5.70
N ALA A 51 11.23 8.23 -4.54
CA ALA A 51 11.27 9.08 -3.37
C ALA A 51 12.70 9.31 -2.86
N ILE A 52 13.53 8.25 -2.81
CA ILE A 52 14.95 8.37 -2.41
C ILE A 52 15.71 9.27 -3.37
N ALA A 53 15.52 9.09 -4.69
CA ALA A 53 16.16 9.93 -5.70
C ALA A 53 15.76 11.40 -5.55
N TYR A 54 14.47 11.67 -5.29
CA TYR A 54 13.99 13.03 -5.03
C TYR A 54 14.63 13.64 -3.78
N VAL A 55 14.69 12.90 -2.67
CA VAL A 55 15.28 13.38 -1.42
C VAL A 55 16.77 13.69 -1.60
N ARG A 56 17.52 12.80 -2.28
CA ARG A 56 18.93 13.04 -2.63
C ARG A 56 19.10 14.30 -3.48
N ALA A 57 18.24 14.47 -4.48
CA ALA A 57 18.34 15.61 -5.39
C ALA A 57 17.95 16.96 -4.75
N ASN A 58 17.02 16.97 -3.78
CA ASN A 58 16.37 18.23 -3.37
C ASN A 58 16.48 18.57 -1.88
N LEU A 59 16.71 17.59 -0.99
CA LEU A 59 16.58 17.78 0.46
C LEU A 59 17.82 17.40 1.25
N ARG A 60 18.43 16.25 0.93
CA ARG A 60 19.60 15.71 1.63
C ARG A 60 20.54 15.02 0.63
N PRO A 61 21.44 15.78 -0.03
CA PRO A 61 22.36 15.23 -1.04
C PRO A 61 23.32 14.16 -0.51
N ASP A 62 23.64 14.22 0.78
CA ASP A 62 24.50 13.29 1.50
C ASP A 62 23.77 12.03 2.02
N LEU A 63 22.48 11.85 1.71
CA LEU A 63 21.73 10.66 2.12
C LEU A 63 22.32 9.39 1.50
N THR A 64 22.89 8.53 2.33
CA THR A 64 23.49 7.27 1.92
C THR A 64 22.47 6.14 1.86
N ASP A 65 22.83 5.01 1.25
CA ASP A 65 21.99 3.81 1.30
C ASP A 65 21.95 3.20 2.71
N GLU A 66 22.96 3.46 3.56
CA GLU A 66 22.96 2.99 4.95
C GLU A 66 21.89 3.70 5.78
N ASP A 67 21.78 5.03 5.65
CA ASP A 67 20.70 5.79 6.31
C ASP A 67 19.32 5.24 5.95
N VAL A 68 19.13 4.86 4.67
CA VAL A 68 17.87 4.30 4.18
C VAL A 68 17.62 2.92 4.80
N ARG A 69 18.64 2.06 4.88
CA ARG A 69 18.53 0.74 5.51
C ARG A 69 18.19 0.85 7.00
N GLU A 70 18.87 1.72 7.73
CA GLU A 70 18.63 1.96 9.15
C GLU A 70 17.20 2.43 9.39
N ALA A 71 16.73 3.41 8.60
CA ALA A 71 15.36 3.90 8.69
C ALA A 71 14.31 2.82 8.38
N GLN A 72 14.58 1.94 7.42
CA GLN A 72 13.69 0.81 7.10
C GLN A 72 13.62 -0.22 8.23
N ALA A 73 14.78 -0.55 8.82
CA ALA A 73 14.84 -1.44 9.98
C ALA A 73 14.07 -0.85 11.17
N TRP A 74 14.31 0.43 11.48
CA TRP A 74 13.61 1.13 12.55
C TRP A 74 12.08 1.12 12.35
N ARG A 75 11.62 1.37 11.11
CA ARG A 75 10.19 1.29 10.77
C ARG A 75 9.61 -0.12 10.94
N ALA A 76 10.37 -1.16 10.61
CA ALA A 76 9.95 -2.54 10.78
C ALA A 76 9.79 -2.90 12.27
N GLU A 77 10.70 -2.41 13.12
CA GLU A 77 10.63 -2.61 14.58
C GLU A 77 9.41 -1.90 15.21
N ILE A 78 9.08 -0.68 14.74
CA ILE A 78 7.85 0.02 15.15
C ILE A 78 6.61 -0.77 14.71
N ALA A 79 6.57 -1.22 13.46
CA ALA A 79 5.43 -1.99 12.95
C ALA A 79 5.24 -3.31 13.70
N ALA A 80 6.34 -3.91 14.18
CA ALA A 80 6.31 -5.10 15.01
C ALA A 80 6.01 -4.83 16.50
N GLY A 81 5.81 -3.57 16.89
CA GLY A 81 5.51 -3.18 18.27
C GLY A 81 6.69 -3.34 19.23
N ARG A 82 7.91 -3.48 18.72
CA ARG A 82 9.13 -3.66 19.54
C ARG A 82 9.78 -2.34 19.96
N LEU A 83 9.44 -1.24 19.30
CA LEU A 83 9.91 0.11 19.61
C LEU A 83 8.73 1.10 19.59
N GLY A 84 8.59 1.86 20.69
CA GLY A 84 7.66 2.99 20.84
C GLY A 84 6.17 2.61 20.87
N GLU A 85 5.48 2.90 21.98
CA GLU A 85 4.02 2.97 21.93
C GLU A 85 3.60 4.11 21.00
N ARG A 86 2.65 3.82 20.11
CA ARG A 86 2.02 4.82 19.24
C ARG A 86 1.15 5.72 20.14
N ARG A 87 1.72 6.83 20.61
CA ARG A 87 0.98 7.86 21.34
C ARG A 87 0.26 8.80 20.38
#